data_AF-M0LEV2-F1
#
_entry.id   AF-M0LEV2-F1
#
_cell.length_a   1.000
_cell.length_b   1.000
_cell.length_c   1.000
_cell.angle_alpha   90.00
_cell.angle_beta   90.00
_cell.angle_gamma   90.00
#
_symmetry.space_group_name_H-M   'P 1'
#
loop_
_entity.id
_entity.type
_entity.pdbx_description
1 polymer ?
#
loop_
_entity_poly.entity_id
_entity_poly.type
_entity_poly.pdbx_seq_one_letter_code
_entity_poly.pdbx_strand_id
1 'polypeptide(L)'
;MSTALLQLSWLTETWVTWLPDIVLRHLTPLSLIVLGYLVEKQYVSRPAIFANAVAVNAHVYEAVRPHTMLEVYANLGLVMAALAIYSYESGSSLREEYYGLAQLYSSWAVAGVVFVL
;
A
#
# COMPACT_ATOMS: atom_id res chain seq x y z
N MET A 1 6.39 26.82 32.73
CA MET A 1 7.16 25.77 32.02
C MET A 1 8.53 26.36 31.71
N SER A 2 9.64 25.77 32.20
CA SER A 2 10.96 26.39 32.05
C SER A 2 11.44 26.32 30.59
N THR A 3 12.15 27.35 30.13
CA THR A 3 12.71 27.49 28.78
C THR A 3 13.62 26.34 28.35
N ALA A 4 14.20 25.62 29.32
CA ALA A 4 15.01 24.42 29.08
C ALA A 4 14.20 23.23 28.54
N LEU A 5 12.92 23.09 28.91
CA LEU A 5 12.06 22.00 28.41
C LEU A 5 11.62 22.24 26.95
N LEU A 6 11.49 23.51 26.53
CA LEU A 6 11.23 23.87 25.13
C LEU A 6 12.44 23.59 24.22
N GLN A 7 13.66 23.69 24.74
CA GLN A 7 14.88 23.42 23.97
C GLN A 7 15.17 21.93 23.75
N LEU A 8 14.47 21.03 24.43
CA LEU A 8 14.63 19.57 24.29
C LEU A 8 13.41 18.89 23.67
N SER A 9 12.32 19.63 23.37
CA SER A 9 11.09 19.04 22.83
C SER A 9 11.31 18.36 21.47
N TRP A 10 12.23 18.88 20.64
CA TRP A 10 12.61 18.28 19.35
C TRP A 10 13.30 16.90 19.46
N LEU A 11 13.84 16.54 20.64
CA LEU A 11 14.37 15.20 20.90
C LEU A 11 13.27 14.18 21.25
N THR A 12 12.13 14.67 21.74
CA THR A 12 10.98 13.87 22.13
C THR A 12 9.88 13.84 21.07
N GLU A 13 9.94 14.75 20.08
CA GLU A 13 9.04 14.76 18.94
C GLU A 13 9.48 13.74 17.89
N THR A 14 8.54 12.89 17.45
CA THR A 14 8.77 11.99 16.32
C THR A 14 8.90 12.80 15.05
N TRP A 15 10.00 12.65 14.31
CA TRP A 15 10.26 13.44 13.08
C TRP A 15 9.21 13.27 11.99
N VAL A 16 8.37 12.24 12.10
CA VAL A 16 7.21 12.06 11.22
C VAL A 16 6.25 13.25 11.31
N THR A 17 6.16 13.95 12.46
CA THR A 17 5.30 15.13 12.65
C THR A 17 5.71 16.33 11.80
N TRP A 18 6.90 16.31 11.18
CA TRP A 18 7.33 17.35 10.25
C TRP A 18 6.78 17.14 8.83
N LEU A 19 6.20 15.97 8.56
CA LEU A 19 5.57 15.70 7.26
C LEU A 19 4.21 16.41 7.17
N PRO A 20 3.81 16.83 5.96
CA PRO A 20 2.47 17.37 5.73
C PRO A 20 1.37 16.37 6.16
N ASP A 21 0.26 16.86 6.72
CA ASP A 21 -0.88 16.03 7.16
C ASP A 21 -1.42 15.09 6.06
N ILE A 22 -1.31 15.50 4.80
CA ILE A 22 -1.69 14.67 3.65
C ILE A 22 -0.79 13.44 3.53
N VAL A 23 0.51 13.59 3.75
CA VAL A 23 1.48 12.49 3.71
C VAL A 23 1.29 11.56 4.90
N LEU A 24 1.04 12.13 6.08
CA LEU A 24 0.79 11.35 7.30
C LEU A 24 -0.45 10.45 7.18
N ARG A 25 -1.54 10.99 6.65
CA ARG A 25 -2.78 10.23 6.41
C ARG A 25 -2.64 9.11 5.39
N HIS A 26 -1.63 9.18 4.52
CA HIS A 26 -1.39 8.17 3.49
C HIS A 26 -0.06 7.45 3.67
N LEU A 27 0.59 7.57 4.83
CA LEU A 27 1.94 7.07 5.03
C LEU A 27 2.01 5.55 4.83
N THR A 28 1.05 4.82 5.40
CA THR A 28 0.91 3.37 5.27
C THR A 28 0.73 2.96 3.80
N PRO A 29 -0.34 3.38 3.10
CA PRO A 29 -0.54 2.98 1.71
C PRO A 29 0.59 3.45 0.79
N LEU A 30 1.13 4.67 0.97
CA LEU A 30 2.26 5.17 0.19
C LEU A 30 3.50 4.30 0.36
N SER A 31 3.84 3.92 1.60
CA SER A 31 5.02 3.09 1.85
C SER A 31 4.94 1.73 1.17
N LEU A 32 3.76 1.11 1.18
CA LEU A 32 3.51 -0.19 0.55
C LEU A 32 3.47 -0.10 -0.98
N ILE A 33 2.90 0.97 -1.54
CA ILE A 33 2.94 1.23 -2.98
C ILE A 33 4.39 1.46 -3.43
N VAL A 34 5.18 2.24 -2.69
CA VAL A 34 6.59 2.46 -3.00
C VAL A 34 7.37 1.15 -2.89
N LEU A 35 7.11 0.34 -1.86
CA LEU A 35 7.72 -0.98 -1.74
C LEU A 35 7.39 -1.82 -2.97
N GLY A 36 6.11 -1.94 -3.32
CA GLY A 36 5.65 -2.64 -4.52
C GLY A 36 6.38 -2.17 -5.77
N TYR A 37 6.44 -0.85 -5.98
CA TYR A 37 7.09 -0.23 -7.12
C TYR A 37 8.60 -0.56 -7.18
N LEU A 38 9.29 -0.57 -6.04
CA LEU A 38 10.71 -0.94 -5.97
C LEU A 38 10.94 -2.41 -6.33
N VAL A 39 9.98 -3.30 -6.05
CA VAL A 39 10.05 -4.71 -6.48
C VAL A 39 9.60 -4.91 -7.93
N GLU A 40 8.90 -3.93 -8.53
CA GLU A 40 8.41 -3.93 -9.93
C GLU A 40 9.44 -3.48 -10.96
N LYS A 41 10.75 -3.75 -10.77
CA LYS A 41 11.79 -3.18 -11.67
C LYS A 41 11.69 -3.58 -13.15
N GLN A 42 11.00 -4.67 -13.49
CA GLN A 42 10.82 -5.12 -14.88
C GLN A 42 9.44 -5.73 -15.18
N TYR A 43 8.75 -6.31 -14.19
CA TYR A 43 7.42 -6.90 -14.33
C TYR A 43 6.66 -6.82 -13.00
N VAL A 44 5.32 -6.89 -13.07
CA VAL A 44 4.45 -6.98 -11.89
C VAL A 44 4.73 -8.29 -11.17
N SER A 45 5.48 -8.20 -10.07
CA SER A 45 5.93 -9.35 -9.31
C SER A 45 4.91 -9.75 -8.25
N ARG A 46 4.92 -11.02 -7.83
CA ARG A 46 3.99 -11.53 -6.80
C ARG A 46 4.14 -10.80 -5.45
N PRO A 47 5.37 -10.47 -4.99
CA PRO A 47 5.53 -9.63 -3.81
C PRO A 47 4.98 -8.21 -4.00
N ALA A 48 5.08 -7.64 -5.21
CA ALA A 48 4.49 -6.33 -5.49
C ALA A 48 2.97 -6.37 -5.46
N ILE A 49 2.34 -7.39 -6.07
CA ILE A 49 0.88 -7.60 -6.01
C ILE A 49 0.42 -7.67 -4.55
N PHE A 50 1.13 -8.41 -3.71
CA PHE A 50 0.84 -8.47 -2.28
C PHE A 50 0.95 -7.11 -1.60
N ALA A 51 2.08 -6.40 -1.76
CA ALA A 51 2.29 -5.10 -1.14
C ALA A 51 1.21 -4.09 -1.56
N ASN A 52 0.91 -4.00 -2.85
CA ASN A 52 -0.07 -3.09 -3.41
C ASN A 52 -1.51 -3.45 -2.98
N ALA A 53 -1.86 -4.73 -2.91
CA ALA A 53 -3.15 -5.18 -2.39
C ALA A 53 -3.33 -4.87 -0.89
N VAL A 54 -2.28 -5.03 -0.08
CA VAL A 54 -2.32 -4.62 1.33
C VAL A 54 -2.42 -3.10 1.45
N ALA A 55 -1.76 -2.34 0.57
CA ALA A 55 -1.85 -0.88 0.55
C ALA A 55 -3.29 -0.39 0.37
N VAL A 56 -4.02 -0.90 -0.62
CA VAL A 56 -5.42 -0.49 -0.85
C VAL A 56 -6.33 -0.93 0.29
N ASN A 57 -6.12 -2.10 0.89
CA ASN A 57 -6.92 -2.55 2.03
C ASN A 57 -6.66 -1.73 3.29
N ALA A 58 -5.41 -1.35 3.56
CA ALA A 58 -5.08 -0.44 4.64
C ALA A 58 -5.76 0.92 4.44
N HIS A 59 -5.77 1.44 3.20
CA HIS A 59 -6.46 2.67 2.87
C HIS A 59 -7.97 2.58 3.09
N VAL A 60 -8.62 1.50 2.63
CA VAL A 60 -10.06 1.27 2.84
C VAL A 60 -10.41 1.15 4.32
N TYR A 61 -9.56 0.46 5.11
CA TYR A 61 -9.76 0.28 6.55
C TYR A 61 -9.73 1.61 7.33
N GLU A 62 -8.87 2.55 6.91
CA GLU A 62 -8.74 3.87 7.54
C GLU A 62 -9.82 4.87 7.04
N ALA A 63 -10.51 4.57 5.95
CA ALA A 63 -11.54 5.44 5.39
C ALA A 63 -12.84 5.41 6.22
N VAL A 64 -13.37 6.58 6.57
CA VAL A 64 -14.63 6.70 7.35
C VAL A 64 -15.84 6.19 6.56
N ARG A 65 -15.85 6.40 5.23
CA ARG A 65 -16.89 5.93 4.30
C ARG A 65 -16.26 5.66 2.92
N PRO A 66 -15.61 4.51 2.72
CA PRO A 66 -15.02 4.16 1.43
C PRO A 66 -16.11 3.99 0.36
N HIS A 67 -15.76 4.30 -0.88
CA HIS A 67 -16.65 4.06 -2.02
C HIS A 67 -16.83 2.55 -2.25
N THR A 68 -18.05 2.07 -2.54
CA THR A 68 -18.34 0.63 -2.67
C THR A 68 -17.48 -0.07 -3.72
N MET A 69 -17.17 0.59 -4.84
CA MET A 69 -16.27 0.00 -5.85
C MET A 69 -14.84 -0.17 -5.33
N LEU A 70 -14.38 0.75 -4.46
CA LEU A 70 -13.06 0.67 -3.84
C LEU A 70 -13.01 -0.51 -2.85
N GLU A 71 -14.08 -0.75 -2.09
CA GLU A 71 -14.18 -1.92 -1.20
C GLU A 71 -14.15 -3.24 -1.99
N VAL A 72 -14.90 -3.33 -3.09
CA VAL A 72 -14.89 -4.52 -3.96
C VAL A 72 -13.49 -4.75 -4.54
N TYR A 73 -12.85 -3.69 -5.03
CA TYR A 73 -11.48 -3.75 -5.54
C TYR A 73 -10.49 -4.19 -4.46
N ALA A 74 -10.59 -3.67 -3.24
CA ALA A 74 -9.73 -4.05 -2.12
C ALA A 74 -9.91 -5.53 -1.74
N ASN A 75 -11.16 -6.01 -1.66
CA ASN A 75 -11.46 -7.41 -1.33
C ASN A 75 -10.91 -8.38 -2.39
N LEU A 76 -11.10 -8.06 -3.68
CA LEU A 76 -10.50 -8.85 -4.76
C LEU A 76 -8.96 -8.83 -4.69
N GLY A 77 -8.38 -7.71 -4.25
CA GLY A 77 -6.94 -7.57 -4.03
C GLY A 77 -6.40 -8.56 -3.01
N LEU A 78 -7.11 -8.80 -1.90
CA LEU A 78 -6.70 -9.80 -0.91
C LEU A 78 -6.67 -11.22 -1.48
N VAL A 79 -7.65 -11.57 -2.32
CA VAL A 79 -7.66 -12.87 -3.02
C VAL A 79 -6.45 -13.00 -3.94
N MET A 80 -6.17 -11.95 -4.73
CA MET A 80 -5.02 -11.93 -5.63
C MET A 80 -3.70 -12.03 -4.85
N ALA A 81 -3.58 -11.32 -3.73
CA ALA A 81 -2.41 -11.31 -2.86
C ALA A 81 -2.16 -12.67 -2.22
N ALA A 82 -3.20 -13.34 -1.72
CA ALA A 82 -3.10 -14.68 -1.13
C ALA A 82 -2.56 -15.69 -2.16
N LEU A 83 -3.09 -15.67 -3.39
CA LEU A 83 -2.59 -16.51 -4.49
C LEU A 83 -1.14 -16.16 -4.87
N ALA A 84 -0.79 -14.86 -4.86
CA ALA A 84 0.56 -14.39 -5.18
C ALA A 84 1.59 -14.94 -4.18
N ILE A 85 1.34 -14.78 -2.88
CA ILE A 85 2.24 -15.22 -1.82
C ILE A 85 2.34 -16.74 -1.80
N TYR A 86 1.21 -17.45 -1.85
CA TYR A 86 1.20 -18.91 -1.84
C TYR A 86 2.00 -19.51 -3.00
N SER A 87 1.82 -18.98 -4.20
CA SER A 87 2.59 -19.44 -5.37
C SER A 87 4.06 -19.02 -5.31
N TYR A 88 4.37 -17.87 -4.71
CA TYR A 88 5.75 -17.39 -4.52
C TYR A 88 6.53 -18.32 -3.58
N GLU A 89 5.95 -18.68 -2.43
CA GLU A 89 6.56 -19.58 -1.46
C GLU A 89 6.76 -20.99 -2.02
N SER A 90 5.76 -21.51 -2.75
CA SER A 90 5.83 -22.84 -3.36
C SER A 90 6.70 -22.92 -4.62
N GLY A 91 7.28 -21.80 -5.08
CA GLY A 91 8.05 -21.74 -6.34
C GLY A 91 7.21 -22.02 -7.60
N SER A 92 5.89 -22.11 -7.49
CA SER A 92 4.98 -22.47 -8.59
C SER A 92 4.72 -21.27 -9.49
N SER A 93 4.67 -21.47 -10.80
CA SER A 93 4.21 -20.44 -11.73
C SER A 93 2.68 -20.41 -11.79
N LEU A 94 2.09 -19.22 -11.62
CA LEU A 94 0.67 -19.00 -11.91
C LEU A 94 0.40 -18.92 -13.42
N ARG A 95 -0.85 -19.15 -13.81
CA ARG A 95 -1.30 -19.05 -15.21
C ARG A 95 -1.24 -17.60 -15.71
N GLU A 96 -1.15 -17.43 -17.02
CA GLU A 96 -1.11 -16.10 -17.66
C GLU A 96 -2.36 -15.26 -17.33
N GLU A 97 -3.53 -15.89 -17.23
CA GLU A 97 -4.80 -15.22 -16.88
C GLU A 97 -4.71 -14.51 -15.53
N TYR A 98 -4.02 -15.12 -14.55
CA TYR A 98 -3.79 -14.51 -13.25
C TYR A 98 -2.98 -13.23 -13.40
N TYR A 99 -1.90 -13.25 -14.18
CA TYR A 99 -1.05 -12.08 -14.37
C TYR A 99 -1.75 -10.97 -15.15
N GLY A 100 -2.63 -11.32 -16.10
CA GLY A 100 -3.49 -10.35 -16.78
C GLY A 100 -4.40 -9.59 -15.80
N LEU A 101 -5.05 -10.31 -14.88
CA LEU A 101 -5.86 -9.68 -13.82
C LEU A 101 -5.01 -8.95 -12.78
N ALA A 102 -3.83 -9.48 -12.46
CA ALA A 102 -2.95 -8.93 -11.44
C ALA A 102 -2.33 -7.58 -11.84
N GLN A 103 -2.31 -7.23 -13.13
CA GLN A 103 -1.90 -5.90 -13.60
C GLN A 103 -2.77 -4.78 -13.00
N LEU A 104 -4.03 -5.07 -12.68
CA LEU A 104 -4.90 -4.14 -11.97
C LEU A 104 -4.36 -3.77 -10.59
N TYR A 105 -3.45 -4.58 -10.02
CA TYR A 105 -2.78 -4.35 -8.74
C TYR A 105 -1.32 -3.93 -8.90
N SER A 106 -0.92 -3.44 -10.07
CA SER A 106 0.37 -2.75 -10.24
C SER A 106 0.42 -1.49 -9.37
N SER A 107 1.63 -1.04 -9.02
CA SER A 107 1.77 0.11 -8.12
C SER A 107 1.15 1.38 -8.69
N TRP A 108 1.20 1.57 -10.01
CA TRP A 108 0.53 2.68 -10.68
C TRP A 108 -1.00 2.58 -10.62
N ALA A 109 -1.57 1.39 -10.86
CA ALA A 109 -3.00 1.20 -10.79
C ALA A 109 -3.53 1.41 -9.37
N VAL A 110 -2.87 0.83 -8.36
CA VAL A 110 -3.25 1.01 -6.95
C VAL A 110 -3.09 2.47 -6.51
N ALA A 111 -2.00 3.14 -6.88
CA ALA A 111 -1.86 4.58 -6.60
C ALA A 111 -3.02 5.37 -7.20
N GLY A 112 -3.35 5.13 -8.47
CA GLY A 112 -4.47 5.78 -9.13
C GLY A 112 -5.80 5.56 -8.41
N VAL A 113 -6.07 4.33 -7.97
CA VAL A 113 -7.29 4.00 -7.22
C VAL A 113 -7.33 4.71 -5.87
N VAL A 114 -6.25 4.62 -5.08
CA VAL A 114 -6.18 5.19 -3.72
C VAL A 114 -6.25 6.73 -3.71
N PHE A 115 -5.76 7.41 -4.74
CA PHE A 115 -5.76 8.88 -4.78
C PHE A 115 -6.95 9.49 -5.54
N VAL A 116 -7.79 8.67 -6.17
CA VAL A 116 -8.94 9.15 -6.96
C VAL A 116 -10.29 8.74 -6.35
N LEU A 117 -10.37 7.58 -5.69
CA LEU A 117 -11.60 7.01 -5.11
C LEU A 117 -11.56 6.99 -3.59
#